data_AF-A0A4V1J5P3-F1
#
_entry.id   AF-A0A4V1J5P3-F1
#
_cell.length_a   1.000
_cell.length_b   1.000
_cell.length_c   1.000
_cell.angle_alpha   90.00
_cell.angle_beta   90.00
_cell.angle_gamma   90.00
#
_symmetry.space_group_name_H-M   'P 1'
#
loop_
_entity.id
_entity.type
_entity.pdbx_description
1 polymer ?
#
loop_
_entity_poly.entity_id
_entity_poly.type
_entity_poly.pdbx_seq_one_letter_code
_entity_poly.pdbx_strand_id
1 'polypeptide(L)'
;MESYAYRPPPAVEKDNYYYPPEKSAYDVVDSRQKNAILQRLVAINQEFCTNRQGIYEDKIKEINLSVKEICDGTHPTYLDKVKVLRSIRDAALTKAELLCNYQLGGAYKLYKDEIVRLEEEYNAEKEELRERLRNSIEDRLKRLKEDRDILDINQDFPGDAGPRSNSKRNLRKRGPEPTDQKTSKKKRQVSVTLSYAVTEEDAQEDLSLMKKMGLVHFR
;
A
#
# COMPACT_ATOMS: atom_id res chain seq x y z
N MET A 1 -60.36 -7.68 115.76
CA MET A 1 -59.44 -7.50 114.61
C MET A 1 -58.14 -6.96 115.17
N GLU A 2 -57.09 -7.76 115.05
CA GLU A 2 -55.79 -7.64 115.73
C GLU A 2 -55.16 -6.22 115.74
N SER A 3 -54.64 -5.84 116.91
CA SER A 3 -53.65 -4.78 117.06
C SER A 3 -52.30 -5.25 116.49
N TYR A 4 -51.86 -4.65 115.39
CA TYR A 4 -50.51 -4.89 114.86
C TYR A 4 -49.47 -4.16 115.73
N ALA A 5 -48.86 -4.89 116.66
CA ALA A 5 -47.67 -4.45 117.36
C ALA A 5 -46.49 -4.39 116.37
N TYR A 6 -45.85 -3.24 116.25
CA TYR A 6 -44.65 -3.06 115.44
C TYR A 6 -43.50 -3.89 116.01
N ARG A 7 -42.98 -4.82 115.21
CA ARG A 7 -41.75 -5.58 115.53
C ARG A 7 -40.59 -4.87 114.85
N PRO A 8 -39.58 -4.36 115.58
CA PRO A 8 -38.44 -3.73 114.95
C PRO A 8 -37.63 -4.75 114.13
N PRO A 9 -37.00 -4.33 113.02
CA PRO A 9 -36.16 -5.21 112.22
C PRO A 9 -34.98 -5.75 113.05
N PRO A 10 -34.53 -6.99 112.81
CA PRO A 10 -33.32 -7.50 113.45
C PRO A 10 -32.13 -6.60 113.11
N ALA A 11 -31.27 -6.36 114.10
CA ALA A 11 -30.07 -5.56 113.94
C ALA A 11 -29.22 -6.15 112.79
N VAL A 12 -29.06 -5.38 111.72
CA VAL A 12 -28.12 -5.71 110.65
C VAL A 12 -26.72 -5.57 111.25
N GLU A 13 -26.01 -6.69 111.36
CA GLU A 13 -24.57 -6.70 111.66
C GLU A 13 -23.88 -5.82 110.61
N LYS A 14 -23.43 -4.65 111.06
CA LYS A 14 -22.47 -3.82 110.33
C LYS A 14 -21.17 -4.58 110.39
N ASP A 15 -20.82 -5.31 109.34
CA ASP A 15 -19.43 -5.61 108.97
C ASP A 15 -19.41 -6.39 107.65
N ASN A 16 -19.59 -5.68 106.53
CA ASN A 16 -18.93 -6.08 105.29
C ASN A 16 -18.88 -4.89 104.32
N TYR A 17 -17.94 -3.97 104.56
CA TYR A 17 -17.50 -3.10 103.48
C TYR A 17 -16.73 -3.97 102.48
N TYR A 18 -17.38 -4.29 101.34
CA TYR A 18 -16.66 -4.81 100.18
C TYR A 18 -15.68 -3.73 99.71
N TYR A 19 -14.44 -3.84 100.17
CA TYR A 19 -13.32 -3.14 99.56
C TYR A 19 -13.05 -3.85 98.23
N PRO A 20 -13.15 -3.15 97.07
CA PRO A 20 -12.65 -3.68 95.82
C PRO A 20 -11.17 -4.06 96.03
N PRO A 21 -10.72 -5.26 95.61
CA PRO A 21 -9.33 -5.64 95.79
C PRO A 21 -8.44 -4.60 95.12
N GLU A 22 -7.56 -3.97 95.90
CA GLU A 22 -6.51 -3.13 95.35
C GLU A 22 -5.74 -3.96 94.34
N LYS A 23 -5.66 -3.46 93.09
CA LYS A 23 -4.94 -4.16 92.02
C LYS A 23 -3.54 -4.46 92.52
N SER A 24 -3.19 -5.74 92.57
CA SER A 24 -1.86 -6.18 93.01
C SER A 24 -0.81 -5.42 92.20
N ALA A 25 0.25 -4.96 92.86
CA ALA A 25 1.36 -4.26 92.20
C ALA A 25 1.89 -5.05 90.99
N TYR A 26 1.78 -6.39 91.02
CA TYR A 26 2.10 -7.28 89.90
C TYR A 26 1.14 -7.15 88.70
N ASP A 27 -0.19 -7.07 88.91
CA ASP A 27 -1.18 -6.86 87.85
C ASP A 27 -1.05 -5.48 87.19
N VAL A 28 -0.61 -4.49 87.98
CA VAL A 28 -0.33 -3.13 87.50
C VAL A 28 0.95 -3.09 86.67
N VAL A 29 1.98 -3.86 87.05
CA VAL A 29 3.25 -3.96 86.30
C VAL A 29 3.07 -4.71 84.98
N ASP A 30 2.31 -5.80 84.96
CA ASP A 30 1.95 -6.54 83.73
C ASP A 30 1.09 -5.67 82.78
N SER A 31 0.11 -4.94 83.33
CA SER A 31 -0.66 -3.94 82.56
C SER A 31 0.21 -2.80 82.00
N ARG A 32 1.25 -2.36 82.74
CA ARG A 32 2.20 -1.33 82.27
C ARG A 32 3.07 -1.85 81.13
N GLN A 33 3.60 -3.08 81.23
CA GLN A 33 4.35 -3.71 80.14
C GLN A 33 3.49 -3.91 78.90
N LYS A 34 2.26 -4.40 79.06
CA LYS A 34 1.30 -4.55 77.96
C LYS A 34 1.00 -3.20 77.29
N ASN A 35 0.77 -2.15 78.07
CA ASN A 35 0.54 -0.81 77.53
C ASN A 35 1.78 -0.25 76.79
N ALA A 36 2.99 -0.49 77.29
CA ALA A 36 4.22 -0.09 76.61
C ALA A 36 4.41 -0.82 75.26
N ILE A 37 4.09 -2.11 75.20
CA ILE A 37 4.11 -2.89 73.95
C ILE A 37 3.07 -2.37 72.97
N LEU A 38 1.85 -2.06 73.44
CA LEU A 38 0.79 -1.49 72.59
C LEU A 38 1.17 -0.12 72.04
N GLN A 39 1.73 0.77 72.86
CA GLN A 39 2.22 2.07 72.41
C GLN A 39 3.33 1.93 71.37
N ARG A 40 4.24 0.97 71.55
CA ARG A 40 5.29 0.67 70.57
C ARG A 40 4.71 0.14 69.25
N LEU A 41 3.71 -0.76 69.30
CA LEU A 41 3.04 -1.27 68.11
C LEU A 41 2.29 -0.16 67.36
N VAL A 42 1.65 0.76 68.07
CA VAL A 42 0.99 1.93 67.46
C VAL A 42 2.02 2.82 66.77
N ALA A 43 3.15 3.11 67.42
CA ALA A 43 4.22 3.91 66.82
C ALA A 43 4.77 3.25 65.54
N ILE A 44 5.07 1.94 65.58
CA ILE A 44 5.54 1.18 64.41
C ILE A 44 4.51 1.20 63.28
N ASN A 45 3.22 1.00 63.59
CA ASN A 45 2.17 1.03 62.58
C ASN A 45 2.00 2.43 61.97
N GLN A 46 2.18 3.47 62.77
CA GLN A 46 2.12 4.85 62.31
C GLN A 46 3.31 5.17 61.39
N GLU A 47 4.52 4.77 61.76
CA GLU A 47 5.72 4.86 60.91
C GLU A 47 5.57 4.07 59.61
N PHE A 48 4.99 2.87 59.67
CA PHE A 48 4.70 2.10 58.48
C PHE A 48 3.71 2.82 57.56
N CYS A 49 2.64 3.38 58.12
CA CYS A 49 1.64 4.12 57.36
C CYS A 49 2.24 5.37 56.70
N THR A 50 3.05 6.15 57.43
CA THR A 50 3.68 7.36 56.89
C THR A 50 4.72 7.03 55.82
N ASN A 51 5.55 6.01 56.04
CA ASN A 51 6.52 5.58 55.04
C ASN A 51 5.83 5.08 53.76
N ARG A 52 4.81 4.23 53.91
CA ARG A 52 4.00 3.75 52.79
C ARG A 52 3.37 4.91 52.02
N GLN A 53 2.81 5.89 52.73
CA GLN A 53 2.20 7.07 52.13
C GLN A 53 3.24 7.89 51.35
N GLY A 54 4.42 8.12 51.92
CA GLY A 54 5.53 8.83 51.24
C GLY A 54 5.95 8.14 49.95
N ILE A 55 6.11 6.81 49.96
CA ILE A 55 6.43 6.01 48.77
C ILE A 55 5.38 6.20 47.68
N TYR A 56 4.09 6.13 48.02
CA TYR A 56 3.02 6.31 47.04
C TYR A 56 2.97 7.74 46.49
N GLU A 57 3.14 8.74 47.33
CA GLU A 57 3.18 10.14 46.90
C GLU A 57 4.34 10.40 45.94
N ASP A 58 5.52 9.85 46.22
CA ASP A 58 6.68 10.00 45.34
C ASP A 58 6.48 9.26 44.02
N LYS A 59 5.86 8.08 44.03
CA LYS A 59 5.50 7.37 42.80
C LYS A 59 4.45 8.11 41.98
N ILE A 60 3.47 8.74 42.62
CA ILE A 60 2.48 9.57 41.93
C ILE A 60 3.17 10.79 41.30
N LYS A 61 4.11 11.44 41.99
CA LYS A 61 4.88 12.56 41.44
C LYS A 61 5.71 12.12 40.23
N GLU A 62 6.40 10.99 40.33
CA GLU A 62 7.22 10.41 39.25
C GLU A 62 6.37 10.12 38.00
N ILE A 63 5.21 9.47 38.18
CA ILE A 63 4.28 9.17 37.09
C ILE A 63 3.74 10.46 36.47
N ASN A 64 3.32 11.43 37.29
CA ASN A 64 2.80 12.70 36.78
C ASN A 64 3.85 13.51 36.01
N LEU A 65 5.12 13.45 36.45
CA LEU A 65 6.24 14.05 35.72
C LEU A 65 6.42 13.36 34.36
N SER A 66 6.48 12.03 34.33
CA SER A 66 6.62 11.25 33.08
C SER A 66 5.46 11.53 32.12
N VAL A 67 4.22 11.60 32.62
CA VAL A 67 3.06 11.96 31.79
C VAL A 67 3.20 13.36 31.21
N LYS A 68 3.63 14.35 32.01
CA LYS A 68 3.89 15.70 31.50
C LYS A 68 4.98 15.69 30.43
N GLU A 69 6.11 15.02 30.67
CA GLU A 69 7.19 14.89 29.68
C GLU A 69 6.74 14.21 28.38
N ILE A 70 5.82 13.23 28.46
CA ILE A 70 5.23 12.61 27.28
C ILE A 70 4.32 13.60 26.54
N CYS A 71 3.48 14.34 27.26
CA CYS A 71 2.61 15.37 26.67
C CYS A 71 3.41 16.51 26.03
N ASP A 72 4.51 16.92 26.66
CA ASP A 72 5.43 17.94 26.16
C ASP A 72 6.36 17.39 25.06
N GLY A 73 6.33 16.08 24.81
CA GLY A 73 7.14 15.41 23.80
C GLY A 73 8.63 15.32 24.12
N THR A 74 9.03 15.58 25.37
CA THR A 74 10.42 15.55 25.84
C THR A 74 10.83 14.19 26.42
N HIS A 75 9.87 13.30 26.70
CA HIS A 75 10.15 12.00 27.29
C HIS A 75 11.10 11.15 26.42
N PRO A 76 12.22 10.62 26.96
CA PRO A 76 13.26 9.96 26.17
C PRO A 76 12.74 8.78 25.32
N THR A 77 11.93 7.90 25.92
CA THR A 77 11.36 6.74 25.22
C THR A 77 10.40 7.15 24.09
N TYR A 78 9.72 8.29 24.25
CA TYR A 78 8.85 8.83 23.20
C TYR A 78 9.71 9.34 22.03
N LEU A 79 10.75 10.11 22.33
CA LEU A 79 11.68 10.64 21.32
C LEU A 79 12.37 9.52 20.54
N ASP A 80 12.77 8.43 21.18
CA ASP A 80 13.39 7.30 20.49
C ASP A 80 12.42 6.61 19.52
N LYS A 81 11.15 6.45 19.91
CA LYS A 81 10.11 5.96 18.98
C LYS A 81 9.93 6.91 17.80
N VAL A 82 9.91 8.23 18.05
CA VAL A 82 9.82 9.24 17.00
C VAL A 82 11.01 9.18 16.05
N LYS A 83 12.24 8.99 16.55
CA LYS A 83 13.44 8.82 15.71
C LYS A 83 13.33 7.61 14.79
N VAL A 84 12.88 6.47 15.31
CA VAL A 84 12.67 5.26 14.49
C VAL A 84 11.64 5.52 13.39
N LEU A 85 10.51 6.13 13.73
CA LEU A 85 9.48 6.47 12.75
C LEU A 85 9.98 7.47 11.70
N ARG A 86 10.77 8.47 12.10
CA ARG A 86 11.41 9.40 11.16
C ARG A 86 12.36 8.67 10.22
N SER A 87 13.20 7.77 10.74
CA SER A 87 14.10 6.97 9.91
C SER A 87 13.36 6.12 8.88
N ILE A 88 12.23 5.50 9.27
CA ILE A 88 11.40 4.71 8.35
C ILE A 88 10.80 5.60 7.26
N ARG A 89 10.25 6.76 7.65
CA ARG A 89 9.71 7.75 6.71
C ARG A 89 10.77 8.22 5.72
N ASP A 90 11.96 8.57 6.21
CA ASP A 90 13.03 9.12 5.37
C ASP A 90 13.56 8.06 4.39
N ALA A 91 13.66 6.79 4.83
CA ALA A 91 13.94 5.66 3.94
C ALA A 91 12.84 5.43 2.88
N ALA A 92 11.58 5.64 3.23
CA ALA A 92 10.47 5.52 2.29
C ALA A 92 10.47 6.65 1.24
N LEU A 93 10.74 7.89 1.67
CA LEU A 93 10.84 9.05 0.79
C LEU A 93 11.99 8.90 -0.21
N THR A 94 13.19 8.56 0.27
CA THR A 94 14.35 8.32 -0.60
C THR A 94 14.10 7.20 -1.61
N LYS A 95 13.44 6.10 -1.20
CA LYS A 95 13.03 5.03 -2.11
C LYS A 95 12.04 5.52 -3.17
N ALA A 96 11.05 6.32 -2.78
CA ALA A 96 10.05 6.88 -3.70
C ALA A 96 10.69 7.84 -4.71
N GLU A 97 11.58 8.71 -4.26
CA GLU A 97 12.35 9.63 -5.12
C GLU A 97 13.19 8.86 -6.14
N LEU A 98 13.92 7.84 -5.69
CA LEU A 98 14.75 7.01 -6.57
C LEU A 98 13.90 6.28 -7.63
N LEU A 99 12.75 5.72 -7.22
CA LEU A 99 11.83 5.05 -8.12
C LEU A 99 11.26 6.02 -9.16
N CYS A 100 10.84 7.21 -8.74
CA CYS A 100 10.32 8.24 -9.63
C CYS A 100 11.38 8.63 -10.67
N ASN A 101 12.61 8.91 -10.23
CA ASN A 101 13.71 9.27 -11.12
C ASN A 101 14.06 8.14 -12.10
N TYR A 102 14.05 6.89 -11.63
CA TYR A 102 14.28 5.73 -12.49
C TYR A 102 13.20 5.58 -13.56
N GLN A 103 11.93 5.68 -13.17
CA GLN A 103 10.79 5.59 -14.10
C GLN A 103 10.80 6.73 -15.12
N LEU A 104 11.07 7.96 -14.67
CA LEU A 104 11.21 9.12 -15.55
C LEU A 104 12.36 8.92 -16.55
N GLY A 105 13.51 8.46 -16.08
CA GLY A 105 14.67 8.16 -16.93
C GLY A 105 14.37 7.06 -17.94
N GLY A 106 13.68 6.00 -17.53
CA GLY A 106 13.22 4.93 -18.40
C GLY A 106 12.25 5.42 -19.48
N ALA A 107 11.22 6.17 -19.08
CA ALA A 107 10.24 6.76 -20.01
C ALA A 107 10.91 7.70 -21.02
N TYR A 108 11.85 8.52 -20.57
CA TYR A 108 12.60 9.43 -21.43
C TYR A 108 13.49 8.69 -22.44
N LYS A 109 14.13 7.59 -22.01
CA LYS A 109 14.89 6.73 -22.91
C LYS A 109 13.99 6.10 -23.97
N LEU A 110 12.86 5.51 -23.56
CA LEU A 110 11.89 4.92 -24.48
C LEU A 110 11.38 5.94 -25.49
N TYR A 111 11.08 7.16 -25.05
CA TYR A 111 10.67 8.25 -25.93
C TYR A 111 11.74 8.60 -26.98
N LYS A 112 13.02 8.67 -26.58
CA LYS A 112 14.13 8.91 -27.51
C LYS A 112 14.30 7.78 -28.52
N ASP A 113 14.28 6.54 -28.03
CA ASP A 113 14.44 5.36 -28.87
C ASP A 113 13.29 5.26 -29.89
N GLU A 114 12.07 5.65 -29.49
CA GLU A 114 10.92 5.68 -30.38
C GLU A 114 11.04 6.78 -31.46
N ILE A 115 11.55 7.98 -31.12
CA ILE A 115 11.82 9.01 -32.13
C ILE A 115 12.80 8.49 -33.19
N VAL A 116 13.92 7.91 -32.76
CA VAL A 116 14.94 7.39 -33.67
C VAL A 116 14.36 6.30 -34.57
N ARG A 117 13.60 5.37 -33.99
CA ARG A 117 12.93 4.30 -34.75
C ARG A 117 11.96 4.86 -35.79
N LEU A 118 11.14 5.84 -35.43
CA LEU A 118 10.19 6.46 -36.36
C LEU A 118 10.90 7.22 -37.49
N GLU A 119 12.03 7.86 -37.20
CA GLU A 119 12.85 8.51 -38.24
C GLU A 119 13.48 7.49 -39.19
N GLU A 120 13.98 6.36 -38.67
CA GLU A 120 14.49 5.25 -39.47
C GLU A 120 13.40 4.63 -40.35
N GLU A 121 12.23 4.36 -39.77
CA GLU A 121 11.07 3.80 -40.49
C GLU A 121 10.59 4.74 -41.59
N TYR A 122 10.47 6.04 -41.29
CA TYR A 122 10.09 7.05 -42.28
C TYR A 122 11.09 7.11 -43.46
N ASN A 123 12.39 7.09 -43.17
CA ASN A 123 13.41 7.12 -44.20
C ASN A 123 13.42 5.82 -45.04
N ALA A 124 13.22 4.67 -44.39
CA ALA A 124 13.11 3.38 -45.06
C ALA A 124 11.90 3.32 -46.00
N GLU A 125 10.71 3.73 -45.52
CA GLU A 125 9.49 3.74 -46.34
C GLU A 125 9.60 4.71 -47.52
N LYS A 126 10.24 5.86 -47.30
CA LYS A 126 10.52 6.83 -48.37
C LYS A 126 11.42 6.24 -49.45
N GLU A 127 12.46 5.50 -49.08
CA GLU A 127 13.36 4.87 -50.06
C GLU A 127 12.68 3.69 -50.76
N GLU A 128 11.93 2.87 -50.03
CA GLU A 128 11.14 1.80 -50.61
C GLU A 128 10.13 2.33 -51.65
N LEU A 129 9.49 3.47 -51.40
CA LEU A 129 8.58 4.10 -52.36
C LEU A 129 9.33 4.55 -53.63
N ARG A 130 10.54 5.09 -53.48
CA ARG A 130 11.38 5.50 -54.62
C ARG A 130 11.82 4.30 -55.45
N GLU A 131 12.23 3.22 -54.81
CA GLU A 131 12.58 1.96 -55.48
C GLU A 131 11.37 1.36 -56.19
N ARG A 132 10.20 1.31 -55.53
CA ARG A 132 8.95 0.86 -56.14
C ARG A 132 8.59 1.66 -57.39
N LEU A 133 8.74 2.98 -57.35
CA LEU A 133 8.51 3.85 -58.52
C LEU A 133 9.55 3.60 -59.62
N ARG A 134 10.83 3.49 -59.27
CA ARG A 134 11.91 3.21 -60.23
C ARG A 134 11.66 1.88 -60.95
N ASN A 135 11.37 0.82 -60.21
CA ASN A 135 11.07 -0.51 -60.75
C ASN A 135 9.83 -0.46 -61.66
N SER A 136 8.79 0.27 -61.27
CA SER A 136 7.59 0.43 -62.11
C SER A 136 7.90 1.12 -63.46
N ILE A 137 8.79 2.11 -63.46
CA ILE A 137 9.22 2.79 -64.69
C ILE A 137 10.08 1.86 -65.55
N GLU A 138 11.03 1.14 -64.94
CA GLU A 138 11.90 0.18 -65.62
C GLU A 138 11.11 -0.96 -66.25
N ASP A 139 10.13 -1.53 -65.53
CA ASP A 139 9.21 -2.55 -66.06
C ASP A 139 8.41 -2.02 -67.24
N ARG A 140 7.93 -0.78 -67.18
CA ARG A 140 7.18 -0.17 -68.28
C ARG A 140 8.08 0.08 -69.49
N LEU A 141 9.32 0.53 -69.28
CA LEU A 141 10.31 0.69 -70.34
C LEU A 141 10.66 -0.65 -70.99
N LYS A 142 10.84 -1.70 -70.19
CA LYS A 142 11.11 -3.05 -70.67
C LYS A 142 9.97 -3.58 -71.53
N ARG A 143 8.72 -3.46 -71.07
CA ARG A 143 7.53 -3.83 -71.84
C ARG A 143 7.42 -3.07 -73.16
N LEU A 144 7.69 -1.76 -73.16
CA LEU A 144 7.66 -0.97 -74.40
C LEU A 144 8.76 -1.37 -75.39
N LYS A 145 9.94 -1.78 -74.90
CA LYS A 145 11.00 -2.33 -75.75
C LYS A 145 10.60 -3.67 -76.33
N GLU A 146 10.08 -4.57 -75.50
CA GLU A 146 9.55 -5.87 -75.93
C GLU A 146 8.44 -5.69 -76.97
N ASP A 147 7.47 -4.80 -76.74
CA ASP A 147 6.40 -4.47 -77.69
C ASP A 147 6.96 -3.91 -79.02
N ARG A 148 7.98 -3.06 -78.96
CA ARG A 148 8.65 -2.52 -80.15
C ARG A 148 9.39 -3.61 -80.93
N ASP A 149 10.12 -4.47 -80.24
CA ASP A 149 10.88 -5.56 -80.88
C ASP A 149 9.93 -6.60 -81.49
N ILE A 150 8.78 -6.86 -80.86
CA ILE A 150 7.69 -7.66 -81.44
C ILE A 150 7.17 -7.01 -82.73
N LEU A 151 6.95 -5.69 -82.74
CA LEU A 151 6.50 -4.97 -83.94
C LEU A 151 7.53 -5.04 -85.08
N ASP A 152 8.81 -4.90 -84.76
CA ASP A 152 9.95 -4.96 -85.71
C ASP A 152 10.05 -6.35 -86.36
N ILE A 153 9.98 -7.42 -85.55
CA ILE A 153 9.96 -8.82 -86.04
C ILE A 153 8.77 -9.06 -86.98
N ASN A 154 7.60 -8.48 -86.68
CA ASN A 154 6.42 -8.60 -87.53
C ASN A 154 6.54 -7.76 -88.84
N GLN A 155 7.40 -6.74 -88.86
CA GLN A 155 7.65 -5.90 -90.05
C GLN A 155 8.70 -6.53 -90.99
N ASP A 156 9.68 -7.24 -90.45
CA ASP A 156 10.74 -7.94 -91.18
C ASP A 156 10.34 -9.32 -91.76
N PHE A 157 9.05 -9.67 -91.72
CA PHE A 157 8.50 -10.82 -92.43
C PHE A 157 7.87 -10.37 -93.77
N PRO A 158 8.62 -10.34 -94.89
CA PRO A 158 8.08 -9.99 -96.20
C PRO A 158 7.30 -11.20 -96.75
N GLY A 159 6.09 -11.43 -96.25
CA GLY A 159 5.40 -12.66 -96.60
C GLY A 159 3.94 -12.81 -96.25
N ASP A 160 3.29 -11.86 -95.59
CA ASP A 160 1.83 -11.97 -95.44
C ASP A 160 1.16 -10.59 -95.31
N ALA A 161 0.71 -10.06 -96.44
CA ALA A 161 -0.28 -9.00 -96.48
C ALA A 161 -1.66 -9.59 -96.11
N GLY A 162 -1.80 -10.09 -94.88
CA GLY A 162 -3.07 -10.43 -94.27
C GLY A 162 -3.83 -9.15 -93.88
N PRO A 163 -5.17 -9.11 -93.96
CA PRO A 163 -5.91 -7.87 -94.05
C PRO A 163 -5.76 -7.06 -92.77
N ARG A 164 -5.39 -5.79 -92.93
CA ARG A 164 -5.40 -4.74 -91.89
C ARG A 164 -6.60 -4.97 -90.96
N SER A 165 -6.30 -5.42 -89.74
CA SER A 165 -7.29 -5.57 -88.69
C SER A 165 -7.88 -4.20 -88.39
N ASN A 166 -9.03 -3.94 -89.02
CA ASN A 166 -9.86 -2.78 -88.78
C ASN A 166 -10.38 -2.88 -87.34
N SER A 167 -9.58 -2.38 -86.39
CA SER A 167 -10.03 -2.12 -85.03
C SER A 167 -11.10 -1.04 -85.08
N LYS A 168 -12.35 -1.48 -85.29
CA LYS A 168 -13.53 -0.63 -85.20
C LYS A 168 -13.64 -0.17 -83.76
N ARG A 169 -13.29 1.10 -83.59
CA ARG A 169 -13.58 1.99 -82.47
C ARG A 169 -15.00 1.72 -81.93
N ASN A 170 -15.11 0.92 -80.87
CA ASN A 170 -16.36 0.75 -80.13
C ASN A 170 -16.63 2.03 -79.33
N LEU A 171 -17.32 2.94 -80.00
CA LEU A 171 -17.82 4.18 -79.44
C LEU A 171 -18.94 3.84 -78.43
N ARG A 172 -18.60 3.96 -77.14
CA ARG A 172 -19.48 4.26 -76.00
C ARG A 172 -20.97 3.91 -76.15
N LYS A 173 -21.43 2.88 -75.43
CA LYS A 173 -22.78 2.90 -74.85
C LYS A 173 -22.66 2.98 -73.33
N ARG A 174 -22.95 4.18 -72.81
CA ARG A 174 -23.38 4.37 -71.41
C ARG A 174 -24.79 3.77 -71.32
N GLY A 175 -24.95 2.69 -70.59
CA GLY A 175 -26.23 2.23 -70.06
C GLY A 175 -26.14 2.29 -68.53
N PRO A 176 -27.09 2.94 -67.84
CA PRO A 176 -27.10 2.95 -66.38
C PRO A 176 -27.87 1.74 -65.84
N GLU A 177 -27.62 1.50 -64.55
CA GLU A 177 -28.39 0.73 -63.57
C GLU A 177 -27.81 -0.62 -63.08
N PRO A 178 -28.00 -0.89 -61.78
CA PRO A 178 -27.01 -1.50 -60.91
C PRO A 178 -27.29 -2.98 -60.71
N THR A 179 -26.23 -3.72 -60.40
CA THR A 179 -26.39 -5.01 -59.74
C THR A 179 -25.45 -5.06 -58.56
N ASP A 180 -26.07 -5.08 -57.38
CA ASP A 180 -25.48 -5.43 -56.10
C ASP A 180 -24.64 -6.69 -56.22
N GLN A 181 -23.33 -6.56 -56.01
CA GLN A 181 -22.48 -7.69 -55.67
C GLN A 181 -21.66 -7.34 -54.43
N LYS A 182 -22.14 -7.89 -53.32
CA LYS A 182 -21.37 -8.23 -52.14
C LYS A 182 -20.09 -8.95 -52.60
N THR A 183 -18.93 -8.42 -52.23
CA THR A 183 -17.79 -9.13 -51.62
C THR A 183 -16.49 -8.37 -51.89
N SER A 184 -16.02 -7.65 -50.87
CA SER A 184 -14.61 -7.65 -50.51
C SER A 184 -14.47 -6.82 -49.25
N LYS A 185 -14.36 -7.52 -48.12
CA LYS A 185 -13.83 -6.95 -46.89
C LYS A 185 -12.36 -6.61 -47.18
N LYS A 186 -12.13 -5.40 -47.70
CA LYS A 186 -10.79 -4.84 -47.81
C LYS A 186 -10.32 -4.60 -46.38
N LYS A 187 -9.38 -5.45 -45.96
CA LYS A 187 -8.71 -5.43 -44.67
C LYS A 187 -8.20 -4.00 -44.43
N ARG A 188 -8.86 -3.26 -43.53
CA ARG A 188 -8.30 -2.04 -42.97
C ARG A 188 -6.99 -2.44 -42.32
N GLN A 189 -5.88 -1.85 -42.76
CA GLN A 189 -4.63 -1.85 -42.01
C GLN A 189 -4.96 -1.27 -40.64
N VAL A 190 -4.89 -2.12 -39.63
CA VAL A 190 -5.13 -1.77 -38.24
C VAL A 190 -3.94 -0.92 -37.83
N SER A 191 -4.21 0.35 -37.51
CA SER A 191 -3.29 1.17 -36.73
C SER A 191 -2.88 0.37 -35.50
N VAL A 192 -1.58 0.17 -35.29
CA VAL A 192 -1.04 -0.55 -34.13
C VAL A 192 -1.49 0.20 -32.87
N THR A 193 -2.61 -0.24 -32.32
CA THR A 193 -3.03 0.12 -30.98
C THR A 193 -2.29 -0.88 -30.11
N LEU A 194 -1.27 -0.42 -29.40
CA LEU A 194 -0.61 -1.21 -28.36
C LEU A 194 -1.65 -1.50 -27.27
N SER A 195 -2.41 -2.58 -27.46
CA SER A 195 -3.23 -3.15 -26.40
C SER A 195 -2.29 -3.87 -25.46
N TYR A 196 -1.93 -3.23 -24.35
CA TYR A 196 -1.33 -3.91 -23.20
C TYR A 196 -2.43 -4.71 -22.51
N ALA A 197 -2.91 -5.76 -23.17
CA ALA A 197 -3.72 -6.77 -22.54
C ALA A 197 -2.73 -7.65 -21.77
N VAL A 198 -2.51 -7.33 -20.50
CA VAL A 198 -1.87 -8.27 -19.56
C VAL A 198 -2.63 -9.58 -19.69
N THR A 199 -1.93 -10.63 -20.10
CA THR A 199 -2.58 -11.94 -20.24
C THR A 199 -2.82 -12.52 -18.85
N GLU A 200 -3.80 -13.42 -18.74
CA GLU A 200 -4.04 -14.15 -17.49
C GLU A 200 -2.76 -14.90 -17.03
N GLU A 201 -1.92 -15.32 -17.98
CA GLU A 201 -0.62 -15.94 -17.73
C GLU A 201 0.38 -14.97 -17.07
N ASP A 202 0.51 -13.75 -17.59
CA ASP A 202 1.38 -12.72 -16.99
C ASP A 202 0.95 -12.39 -15.56
N ALA A 203 -0.36 -12.29 -15.32
CA ALA A 203 -0.92 -12.03 -14.00
C ALA A 203 -0.66 -13.19 -13.02
N GLN A 204 -0.69 -14.43 -13.49
CA GLN A 204 -0.38 -15.61 -12.68
C GLN A 204 1.11 -15.73 -12.37
N GLU A 205 1.97 -15.37 -13.31
CA GLU A 205 3.43 -15.35 -13.10
C GLU A 205 3.80 -14.31 -12.04
N ASP A 206 3.28 -13.09 -12.14
CA ASP A 206 3.48 -12.03 -11.13
C ASP A 206 2.97 -12.45 -9.76
N LEU A 207 1.79 -13.08 -9.69
CA LEU A 207 1.21 -13.55 -8.44
C LEU A 207 2.03 -14.69 -7.81
N SER A 208 2.66 -15.54 -8.63
CA SER A 208 3.59 -16.56 -8.17
C SER A 208 4.89 -15.97 -7.63
N LEU A 209 5.41 -14.93 -8.27
CA LEU A 209 6.59 -14.18 -7.82
C LEU A 209 6.31 -13.46 -6.51
N MET A 210 5.14 -12.84 -6.38
CA MET A 210 4.70 -12.19 -5.15
C MET A 210 4.54 -13.18 -3.98
N LYS A 211 4.04 -14.40 -4.24
CA LYS A 211 4.00 -15.48 -3.24
C LYS A 211 5.40 -15.92 -2.82
N LYS A 212 6.31 -16.10 -3.78
CA LYS A 212 7.70 -16.52 -3.53
C LYS A 212 8.49 -15.49 -2.72
N MET A 213 8.20 -14.20 -2.93
CA MET A 213 8.81 -13.08 -2.21
C MET A 213 8.13 -12.78 -0.87
N GLY A 214 7.14 -13.57 -0.44
CA GLY A 214 6.45 -13.40 0.84
C GLY A 214 5.59 -12.13 0.93
N LEU A 215 5.23 -11.54 -0.20
CA LEU A 215 4.51 -10.25 -0.28
C LEU A 215 2.98 -10.42 -0.20
N VAL A 216 2.46 -11.65 -0.25
CA VAL A 216 1.02 -11.93 -0.15
C VAL A 216 0.78 -13.08 0.82
N HIS A 217 0.20 -12.76 1.98
CA HIS A 217 -0.44 -13.72 2.88
C HIS A 217 -1.94 -13.54 2.73
N PHE A 218 -2.60 -14.48 2.05
CA PHE A 218 -4.04 -14.64 2.20
C PHE A 218 -4.28 -15.50 3.44
N ARG A 219 -5.11 -14.97 4.34
CA ARG A 219 -5.60 -15.67 5.52
C ARG A 219 -6.65 -16.70 5.14
#